data_AF-B6WQS2-F1
#
_entry.id   AF-B6WQS2-F1
#
_cell.length_a   1.000
_cell.length_b   1.000
_cell.length_c   1.000
_cell.angle_alpha   90.00
_cell.angle_beta   90.00
_cell.angle_gamma   90.00
#
_symmetry.space_group_name_H-M   'P 1'
#
loop_
_entity.id
_entity.type
_entity.pdbx_description
1 polymer ?
#
loop_
_entity_poly.entity_id
_entity_poly.type
_entity_poly.pdbx_seq_one_letter_code
_entity_poly.pdbx_strand_id
1 'polypeptide(L)'
;MDEAAPITPRTLLWRGTRCLRNDSPALRPCGLRRLCRLFGIDLAARQRETGLVLSIFAGLAPQHGLDRDLAPLAVLAHTLVELGDGTPDAGEIVLTHPLKRLDDAGNRLLAMVLTLLTAGKGRTDKVEPLLTAMGCPHDDPRRRTAVILAAIVQVARFALRFDPLEIRLPGEPPVLFLIRVRTPLRLRKQLVIHAPLWECLFGKSSLEWFWTFDADTDAPLPAPLPPSGQLFSSHFSAYLQKQARALHELARSDSALDEEPIHDARVILRSLLSVFGSLKPYLRKDWLASVEPDLRTARKLLGGVRDTDVLLGHIRDYALRPASADAVESAAASSQAPEGAAPLFRPVDLPAGLRSLYAALQEERAGALSRAAAHYASDAYRDLLHKLDDNAASQTCRPVLDRRGRARPMLLADIMAAGVDQATRNLLAHDRWTHGYLIPEDLLHNMRIAFKQLRYLMAFFGSQGGKNGERLIRLCRRCQESLGQMHDNAVAAATALRHLQRMPEARQHTEDADGLEEYARWCEDEMHRHAMAFLTEWTESGRDELCRLARKLSPSAGDPLPLLRPDD
;
A
#
# COMPACT_ATOMS: atom_id res chain seq x y z
N MET A 1 47.54 18.95 6.03
CA MET A 1 47.38 17.62 5.42
C MET A 1 46.09 17.06 5.95
N ASP A 2 45.12 16.88 5.08
CA ASP A 2 43.78 16.46 5.42
C ASP A 2 43.75 14.95 5.69
N GLU A 3 43.31 14.57 6.88
CA GLU A 3 42.99 13.19 7.21
C GLU A 3 41.50 12.98 6.90
N ALA A 4 41.23 12.16 5.87
CA ALA A 4 39.91 12.13 5.23
C ALA A 4 38.80 11.64 6.18
N ALA A 5 37.72 12.42 6.27
CA ALA A 5 36.57 12.08 7.11
C ALA A 5 35.93 10.73 6.70
N PRO A 6 35.44 9.92 7.66
CA PRO A 6 34.85 8.62 7.37
C PRO A 6 33.60 8.78 6.49
N ILE A 7 33.59 8.06 5.37
CA ILE A 7 32.62 8.24 4.29
C ILE A 7 31.20 7.89 4.77
N THR A 8 30.29 8.85 4.67
CA THR A 8 28.94 8.79 5.22
C THR A 8 28.00 7.85 4.44
N PRO A 9 27.24 6.96 5.11
CA PRO A 9 26.01 6.45 4.53
C PRO A 9 25.01 7.60 4.41
N ARG A 10 24.19 7.56 3.36
CA ARG A 10 23.19 8.58 3.01
C ARG A 10 21.86 7.91 2.70
N THR A 11 20.75 8.57 3.00
CA THR A 11 19.42 8.05 2.64
C THR A 11 19.20 8.22 1.14
N LEU A 12 18.38 7.35 0.55
CA LEU A 12 17.96 7.43 -0.86
C LEU A 12 16.43 7.37 -0.97
N LEU A 13 15.85 8.06 -1.96
CA LEU A 13 14.49 7.82 -2.43
C LEU A 13 14.58 6.86 -3.62
N TRP A 14 13.90 5.71 -3.56
CA TRP A 14 14.04 4.66 -4.58
C TRP A 14 12.82 4.51 -5.47
N ARG A 15 13.09 4.29 -6.75
CA ARG A 15 12.10 4.07 -7.80
C ARG A 15 12.64 3.13 -8.87
N GLY A 16 12.41 1.83 -8.72
CA GLY A 16 12.77 0.82 -9.73
C GLY A 16 14.27 0.71 -9.99
N THR A 17 14.77 1.44 -10.99
CA THR A 17 16.18 1.43 -11.41
C THR A 17 16.98 2.66 -10.99
N ARG A 18 16.35 3.69 -10.38
CA ARG A 18 17.03 4.92 -9.95
C ARG A 18 16.89 5.18 -8.45
N CYS A 19 17.93 5.80 -7.89
CA CYS A 19 18.02 6.28 -6.52
C CYS A 19 18.31 7.78 -6.50
N LEU A 20 17.43 8.58 -5.92
CA LEU A 20 17.67 10.02 -5.69
C LEU A 20 18.23 10.21 -4.28
N ARG A 21 19.20 11.12 -4.10
CA ARG A 21 20.00 11.22 -2.89
C ARG A 21 19.38 12.13 -1.81
N ASN A 22 19.50 11.72 -0.55
CA ASN A 22 19.11 12.47 0.64
C ASN A 22 20.31 12.52 1.61
N ASP A 23 20.80 13.72 1.88
CA ASP A 23 22.03 13.98 2.66
C ASP A 23 21.79 14.03 4.19
N SER A 24 20.73 13.41 4.71
CA SER A 24 20.44 13.32 6.17
C SER A 24 21.52 12.54 6.96
N PRO A 25 22.01 13.04 8.12
CA PRO A 25 23.28 12.59 8.71
C PRO A 25 23.19 11.46 9.77
N ALA A 26 22.03 10.86 10.04
CA ALA A 26 21.81 10.06 11.26
C ALA A 26 21.40 8.59 10.99
N LEU A 27 22.38 7.70 10.80
CA LEU A 27 22.14 6.29 10.41
C LEU A 27 22.95 5.31 11.28
N ARG A 28 22.34 4.19 11.73
CA ARG A 28 22.97 3.21 12.66
C ARG A 28 22.48 1.76 12.44
N PRO A 29 23.37 0.74 12.39
CA PRO A 29 22.99 -0.67 12.26
C PRO A 29 22.03 -1.18 13.34
N CYS A 30 21.19 -2.17 12.99
CA CYS A 30 20.18 -2.71 13.89
C CYS A 30 20.61 -4.02 14.56
N GLY A 31 20.24 -4.20 15.83
CA GLY A 31 20.38 -5.46 16.56
C GLY A 31 19.06 -6.21 16.57
N LEU A 32 19.07 -7.53 16.44
CA LEU A 32 17.87 -8.36 16.29
C LEU A 32 16.74 -8.04 17.30
N ARG A 33 17.05 -7.85 18.59
CA ARG A 33 16.04 -7.47 19.61
C ARG A 33 15.39 -6.10 19.36
N ARG A 34 16.15 -5.13 18.83
CA ARG A 34 15.62 -3.81 18.42
C ARG A 34 14.75 -3.95 17.18
N LEU A 35 15.18 -4.74 16.21
CA LEU A 35 14.42 -5.02 14.99
C LEU A 35 13.07 -5.69 15.34
N CYS A 36 13.07 -6.78 16.11
CA CYS A 36 11.85 -7.46 16.52
C CYS A 36 10.87 -6.54 17.28
N ARG A 37 11.34 -5.70 18.22
CA ARG A 37 10.46 -4.73 18.93
C ARG A 37 9.89 -3.65 18.00
N LEU A 38 10.66 -3.14 17.03
CA LEU A 38 10.16 -2.16 16.05
C LEU A 38 9.00 -2.71 15.21
N PHE A 39 9.02 -4.00 14.91
CA PHE A 39 8.03 -4.68 14.07
C PHE A 39 7.01 -5.54 14.84
N GLY A 40 6.99 -5.43 16.18
CA GLY A 40 6.01 -6.15 17.03
C GLY A 40 6.16 -7.68 17.01
N ILE A 41 7.30 -8.20 16.56
CA ILE A 41 7.60 -9.63 16.52
C ILE A 41 7.86 -10.09 17.95
N ASP A 42 6.97 -10.93 18.50
CA ASP A 42 7.22 -11.62 19.78
C ASP A 42 8.40 -12.59 19.62
N LEU A 43 9.59 -12.07 19.94
CA LEU A 43 10.84 -12.81 19.89
C LEU A 43 10.85 -13.98 20.90
N ALA A 44 10.07 -13.92 21.99
CA ALA A 44 9.95 -15.04 22.93
C ALA A 44 9.04 -16.15 22.36
N ALA A 45 7.99 -15.82 21.62
CA ALA A 45 7.24 -16.80 20.82
C ALA A 45 8.13 -17.42 19.73
N ARG A 46 8.77 -16.60 18.89
CA ARG A 46 9.65 -17.09 17.83
C ARG A 46 10.79 -17.96 18.39
N GLN A 47 11.33 -17.63 19.58
CA GLN A 47 12.30 -18.47 20.31
C GLN A 47 11.76 -19.84 20.74
N ARG A 48 10.50 -19.95 21.19
CA ARG A 48 9.88 -21.26 21.51
C ARG A 48 9.75 -22.16 20.28
N GLU A 49 9.64 -21.57 19.10
CA GLU A 49 9.47 -22.27 17.83
C GLU A 49 10.80 -22.69 17.16
N THR A 50 11.93 -22.07 17.52
CA THR A 50 13.22 -22.32 16.83
C THR A 50 13.69 -23.77 16.93
N GLY A 51 13.37 -24.48 18.02
CA GLY A 51 13.69 -25.90 18.15
C GLY A 51 13.11 -26.74 17.02
N LEU A 52 11.89 -26.43 16.55
CA LEU A 52 11.26 -27.13 15.44
C LEU A 52 11.92 -26.78 14.10
N VAL A 53 12.25 -25.49 13.89
CA VAL A 53 12.97 -25.01 12.70
C VAL A 53 14.33 -25.70 12.58
N LEU A 54 15.06 -25.79 13.69
CA LEU A 54 16.37 -26.45 13.75
C LEU A 54 16.27 -27.97 13.52
N SER A 55 15.26 -28.65 14.08
CA SER A 55 15.04 -30.09 13.84
C SER A 55 14.70 -30.39 12.38
N ILE A 56 13.82 -29.59 11.76
CA ILE A 56 13.46 -29.75 10.34
C ILE A 56 14.65 -29.44 9.44
N PHE A 57 15.38 -28.36 9.73
CA PHE A 57 16.61 -28.01 9.02
C PHE A 57 17.67 -29.13 9.13
N ALA A 58 17.91 -29.69 10.33
CA ALA A 58 18.91 -30.73 10.53
C ALA A 58 18.62 -32.03 9.75
N GLY A 59 17.34 -32.37 9.53
CA GLY A 59 16.96 -33.52 8.71
C GLY A 59 17.02 -33.27 7.20
N LEU A 60 16.63 -32.08 6.74
CA LEU A 60 16.51 -31.77 5.30
C LEU A 60 17.78 -31.16 4.68
N ALA A 61 18.55 -30.37 5.44
CA ALA A 61 19.76 -29.71 4.93
C ALA A 61 20.77 -30.70 4.29
N PRO A 62 21.10 -31.85 4.91
CA PRO A 62 22.02 -32.82 4.31
C PRO A 62 21.49 -33.45 3.02
N GLN A 63 20.18 -33.66 2.91
CA GLN A 63 19.54 -34.29 1.75
C GLN A 63 19.57 -33.39 0.50
N HIS A 64 19.67 -32.07 0.68
CA HIS A 64 19.66 -31.09 -0.42
C HIS A 64 21.01 -30.38 -0.64
N GLY A 65 22.03 -30.71 0.16
CA GLY A 65 23.38 -30.17 0.05
C GLY A 65 23.57 -28.79 0.68
N LEU A 66 22.81 -28.47 1.74
CA LEU A 66 23.03 -27.27 2.54
C LEU A 66 24.02 -27.54 3.69
N ASP A 67 24.90 -26.57 3.94
CA ASP A 67 25.80 -26.58 5.09
C ASP A 67 25.02 -26.42 6.42
N ARG A 68 25.49 -27.09 7.48
CA ARG A 68 24.94 -27.00 8.83
C ARG A 68 25.08 -25.59 9.42
N ASP A 69 26.10 -24.85 9.01
CA ASP A 69 26.36 -23.48 9.46
C ASP A 69 25.29 -22.47 8.99
N LEU A 70 24.37 -22.87 8.10
CA LEU A 70 23.20 -22.08 7.72
C LEU A 70 22.02 -22.20 8.70
N ALA A 71 22.08 -23.09 9.71
CA ALA A 71 21.02 -23.27 10.71
C ALA A 71 20.62 -21.97 11.46
N PRO A 72 21.56 -21.07 11.86
CA PRO A 72 21.21 -19.77 12.45
C PRO A 72 20.47 -18.86 11.46
N LEU A 73 20.77 -18.96 10.16
CA LEU A 73 20.11 -18.18 9.11
C LEU A 73 18.70 -18.71 8.83
N ALA A 74 18.47 -20.02 8.93
CA ALA A 74 17.12 -20.61 8.95
C ALA A 74 16.26 -20.04 10.10
N VAL A 75 16.85 -19.95 11.29
CA VAL A 75 16.20 -19.36 12.49
C VAL A 75 15.94 -17.87 12.33
N LEU A 76 16.88 -17.10 11.76
CA LEU A 76 16.67 -15.68 11.46
C LEU A 76 15.56 -15.48 10.43
N ALA A 77 15.55 -16.26 9.34
CA ALA A 77 14.50 -16.23 8.33
C ALA A 77 13.12 -16.54 8.92
N HIS A 78 12.99 -17.59 9.75
CA HIS A 78 11.75 -17.89 10.46
C HIS A 78 11.32 -16.77 11.43
N THR A 79 12.27 -16.13 12.10
CA THR A 79 12.01 -15.02 13.02
C THR A 79 11.56 -13.75 12.29
N LEU A 80 12.06 -13.50 11.08
CA LEU A 80 11.93 -12.23 10.35
C LEU A 80 11.04 -12.32 9.10
N VAL A 81 10.45 -13.47 8.78
CA VAL A 81 9.45 -13.64 7.71
C VAL A 81 8.21 -12.74 7.86
N GLU A 82 7.86 -12.34 9.08
CA GLU A 82 6.73 -11.44 9.38
C GLU A 82 7.16 -9.96 9.50
N LEU A 83 8.41 -9.65 9.16
CA LEU A 83 8.98 -8.31 9.21
C LEU A 83 8.31 -7.34 8.22
N GLY A 84 7.76 -7.86 7.12
CA GLY A 84 7.02 -7.11 6.11
C GLY A 84 5.92 -7.95 5.45
N ASP A 85 4.72 -7.94 6.03
CA ASP A 85 3.51 -8.58 5.47
C ASP A 85 2.82 -7.67 4.42
N GLY A 86 3.65 -7.05 3.55
CA GLY A 86 3.28 -5.95 2.64
C GLY A 86 4.49 -5.46 1.83
N THR A 87 4.48 -4.20 1.39
CA THR A 87 5.66 -3.50 0.83
C THR A 87 6.07 -2.33 1.74
N PRO A 88 7.38 -2.13 2.01
CA PRO A 88 8.51 -2.98 1.59
C PRO A 88 8.46 -4.38 2.22
N ASP A 89 9.02 -5.37 1.53
CA ASP A 89 9.01 -6.77 1.94
C ASP A 89 10.18 -7.10 2.89
N ALA A 90 10.04 -8.15 3.71
CA ALA A 90 11.04 -8.56 4.71
C ALA A 90 12.51 -8.62 4.20
N GLY A 91 12.76 -8.95 2.94
CA GLY A 91 14.10 -8.94 2.36
C GLY A 91 14.63 -7.52 2.12
N GLU A 92 13.83 -6.64 1.52
CA GLU A 92 14.13 -5.21 1.38
C GLU A 92 14.38 -4.54 2.75
N ILE A 93 13.65 -5.00 3.77
CA ILE A 93 13.80 -4.50 5.14
C ILE A 93 15.12 -4.95 5.77
N VAL A 94 15.60 -6.18 5.48
CA VAL A 94 16.94 -6.64 5.91
C VAL A 94 18.06 -5.93 5.13
N LEU A 95 17.87 -5.63 3.83
CA LEU A 95 18.85 -4.85 3.06
C LEU A 95 18.95 -3.40 3.54
N THR A 96 17.84 -2.80 3.98
CA THR A 96 17.83 -1.43 4.56
C THR A 96 18.21 -1.37 6.03
N HIS A 97 18.08 -2.47 6.78
CA HIS A 97 18.40 -2.55 8.21
C HIS A 97 19.25 -3.78 8.54
N PRO A 98 20.48 -3.89 7.99
CA PRO A 98 21.31 -5.08 8.11
C PRO A 98 21.58 -5.44 9.57
N LEU A 99 21.53 -6.75 9.85
CA LEU A 99 21.76 -7.29 11.18
C LEU A 99 23.26 -7.20 11.50
N LYS A 100 23.62 -6.50 12.57
CA LYS A 100 25.02 -6.38 13.06
C LYS A 100 25.71 -7.75 13.39
N ARG A 101 24.99 -8.87 13.32
CA ARG A 101 25.50 -10.23 13.55
C ARG A 101 25.80 -11.02 12.26
N LEU A 102 25.48 -10.47 11.10
CA LEU A 102 25.79 -11.05 9.79
C LEU A 102 26.72 -10.10 9.03
N ASP A 103 27.52 -10.66 8.15
CA ASP A 103 28.29 -9.94 7.14
C ASP A 103 27.41 -9.57 5.93
N ASP A 104 27.99 -8.96 4.91
CA ASP A 104 27.24 -8.56 3.71
C ASP A 104 26.73 -9.77 2.91
N ALA A 105 27.44 -10.91 2.89
CA ALA A 105 26.97 -12.11 2.21
C ALA A 105 25.81 -12.76 2.98
N GLY A 106 25.90 -12.85 4.31
CA GLY A 106 24.84 -13.35 5.17
C GLY A 106 23.58 -12.49 5.14
N ASN A 107 23.70 -11.16 5.19
CA ASN A 107 22.54 -10.25 5.07
C ASN A 107 21.87 -10.37 3.70
N ARG A 108 22.64 -10.48 2.60
CA ARG A 108 22.07 -10.72 1.25
C ARG A 108 21.36 -12.06 1.14
N LEU A 109 21.95 -13.14 1.64
CA LEU A 109 21.32 -14.48 1.62
C LEU A 109 20.05 -14.50 2.47
N LEU A 110 20.05 -13.86 3.65
CA LEU A 110 18.85 -13.69 4.48
C LEU A 110 17.77 -12.88 3.74
N ALA A 111 18.13 -11.80 3.06
CA ALA A 111 17.18 -11.02 2.27
C ALA A 111 16.55 -11.84 1.14
N MET A 112 17.36 -12.61 0.39
CA MET A 112 16.86 -13.50 -0.67
C MET A 112 15.85 -14.53 -0.13
N VAL A 113 16.16 -15.18 0.99
CA VAL A 113 15.25 -16.14 1.65
C VAL A 113 13.95 -15.46 2.09
N LEU A 114 14.04 -14.26 2.65
CA LEU A 114 12.88 -13.51 3.11
C LEU A 114 11.97 -13.07 1.95
N THR A 115 12.49 -12.44 0.90
CA THR A 115 11.73 -12.01 -0.28
C THR A 115 11.03 -13.18 -0.99
N LEU A 116 11.64 -14.38 -1.02
CA LEU A 116 10.97 -15.59 -1.52
C LEU A 116 9.78 -16.02 -0.64
N LEU A 117 9.87 -15.85 0.68
CA LEU A 117 8.79 -16.18 1.62
C LEU A 117 7.67 -15.12 1.63
N THR A 118 7.98 -13.83 1.50
CA THR A 118 7.05 -12.69 1.62
C THR A 118 6.46 -12.26 0.26
N ALA A 119 7.22 -11.57 -0.58
CA ALA A 119 6.78 -11.11 -1.90
C ALA A 119 6.54 -12.28 -2.86
N GLY A 120 7.35 -13.33 -2.73
CA GLY A 120 7.19 -14.62 -3.39
C GLY A 120 5.99 -15.41 -2.89
N LYS A 121 5.58 -15.23 -1.62
CA LYS A 121 4.61 -16.08 -0.89
C LYS A 121 4.96 -17.58 -0.96
N GLY A 122 6.24 -17.89 -1.08
CA GLY A 122 6.76 -19.23 -1.32
C GLY A 122 6.20 -19.90 -2.58
N ARG A 123 6.05 -19.15 -3.68
CA ARG A 123 5.58 -19.68 -4.98
C ARG A 123 6.73 -19.84 -5.98
N THR A 124 6.75 -20.98 -6.69
CA THR A 124 7.79 -21.36 -7.66
C THR A 124 7.83 -20.46 -8.89
N ASP A 125 6.68 -20.05 -9.42
CA ASP A 125 6.57 -19.11 -10.56
C ASP A 125 7.17 -17.73 -10.28
N LYS A 126 7.36 -17.39 -8.99
CA LYS A 126 7.92 -16.11 -8.54
C LYS A 126 9.42 -16.14 -8.23
N VAL A 127 10.06 -17.32 -8.18
CA VAL A 127 11.48 -17.43 -7.79
C VAL A 127 12.37 -16.63 -8.75
N GLU A 128 12.32 -16.95 -10.04
CA GLU A 128 13.25 -16.38 -11.02
C GLU A 128 13.05 -14.87 -11.26
N PRO A 129 11.81 -14.34 -11.35
CA PRO A 129 11.59 -12.90 -11.41
C PRO A 129 12.10 -12.14 -10.18
N LEU A 130 11.91 -12.66 -8.96
CA LEU A 130 12.31 -11.96 -7.74
C LEU A 130 13.82 -11.99 -7.51
N LEU A 131 14.47 -13.14 -7.70
CA LEU A 131 15.93 -13.24 -7.56
C LEU A 131 16.65 -12.40 -8.64
N THR A 132 16.07 -12.27 -9.83
CA THR A 132 16.60 -11.39 -10.89
C THR A 132 16.34 -9.91 -10.59
N ALA A 133 15.18 -9.54 -10.04
CA ALA A 133 14.88 -8.17 -9.62
C ALA A 133 15.80 -7.67 -8.48
N MET A 134 16.28 -8.56 -7.61
CA MET A 134 17.32 -8.26 -6.61
C MET A 134 18.75 -8.18 -7.18
N GLY A 135 18.92 -8.29 -8.51
CA GLY A 135 20.21 -8.16 -9.18
C GLY A 135 21.15 -9.36 -9.01
N CYS A 136 20.65 -10.53 -8.62
CA CYS A 136 21.46 -11.74 -8.58
C CYS A 136 21.73 -12.27 -10.01
N PRO A 137 22.97 -12.64 -10.37
CA PRO A 137 23.28 -13.42 -11.57
C PRO A 137 22.63 -14.81 -11.54
N HIS A 138 22.37 -15.41 -12.71
CA HIS A 138 21.68 -16.72 -12.81
C HIS A 138 22.59 -17.90 -12.36
N ASP A 139 23.90 -17.71 -12.45
CA ASP A 139 24.98 -18.60 -12.05
C ASP A 139 25.38 -18.46 -10.55
N ASP A 140 24.81 -17.50 -9.81
CA ASP A 140 25.14 -17.30 -8.40
C ASP A 140 24.68 -18.49 -7.54
N PRO A 141 25.60 -19.24 -6.89
CA PRO A 141 25.24 -20.42 -6.10
C PRO A 141 24.29 -20.10 -4.93
N ARG A 142 24.24 -18.84 -4.48
CA ARG A 142 23.32 -18.38 -3.43
C ARG A 142 21.85 -18.46 -3.86
N ARG A 143 21.52 -18.45 -5.17
CA ARG A 143 20.13 -18.68 -5.64
C ARG A 143 19.60 -20.02 -5.14
N ARG A 144 20.35 -21.11 -5.39
CA ARG A 144 19.98 -22.48 -4.98
C ARG A 144 19.88 -22.57 -3.45
N THR A 145 20.87 -22.02 -2.74
CA THR A 145 20.89 -21.97 -1.28
C THR A 145 19.65 -21.26 -0.72
N ALA A 146 19.29 -20.10 -1.26
CA ALA A 146 18.13 -19.33 -0.83
C ALA A 146 16.81 -20.05 -1.07
N VAL A 147 16.65 -20.71 -2.23
CA VAL A 147 15.42 -21.46 -2.57
C VAL A 147 15.21 -22.65 -1.63
N ILE A 148 16.24 -23.48 -1.42
CA ILE A 148 16.14 -24.65 -0.53
C ILE A 148 15.90 -24.20 0.92
N LEU A 149 16.58 -23.14 1.37
CA LEU A 149 16.45 -22.62 2.72
C LEU A 149 15.07 -21.96 2.97
N ALA A 150 14.53 -21.24 1.98
CA ALA A 150 13.16 -20.74 2.02
C ALA A 150 12.14 -21.88 2.06
N ALA A 151 12.33 -22.96 1.28
CA ALA A 151 11.46 -24.13 1.30
C ALA A 151 11.45 -24.82 2.68
N ILE A 152 12.63 -25.04 3.28
CA ILE A 152 12.76 -25.61 4.65
C ILE A 152 12.06 -24.74 5.70
N VAL A 153 12.22 -23.41 5.63
CA VAL A 153 11.53 -22.47 6.54
C VAL A 153 10.01 -22.44 6.28
N GLN A 154 9.56 -22.61 5.03
CA GLN A 154 8.12 -22.72 4.70
C GLN A 154 7.51 -24.00 5.29
N VAL A 155 8.21 -25.14 5.21
CA VAL A 155 7.80 -26.41 5.85
C VAL A 155 7.69 -26.23 7.37
N ALA A 156 8.70 -25.64 8.01
CA ALA A 156 8.69 -25.40 9.45
C ALA A 156 7.55 -24.48 9.90
N ARG A 157 7.33 -23.37 9.17
CA ARG A 157 6.20 -22.45 9.42
C ARG A 157 4.84 -23.08 9.20
N PHE A 158 4.71 -24.01 8.25
CA PHE A 158 3.48 -24.77 8.07
C PHE A 158 3.22 -25.70 9.26
N ALA A 159 4.21 -26.48 9.68
CA ALA A 159 4.09 -27.41 10.81
C ALA A 159 3.70 -26.69 12.12
N LEU A 160 4.28 -25.52 12.39
CA LEU A 160 3.98 -24.70 13.58
C LEU A 160 2.51 -24.26 13.70
N ARG A 161 1.73 -24.25 12.61
CA ARG A 161 0.29 -23.90 12.65
C ARG A 161 -0.56 -24.92 13.41
N PHE A 162 0.04 -26.03 13.84
CA PHE A 162 -0.66 -27.19 14.43
C PHE A 162 -0.05 -27.65 15.77
N ASP A 163 0.75 -26.84 16.48
CA ASP A 163 1.36 -27.19 17.79
C ASP A 163 1.95 -28.63 17.86
N PRO A 164 2.89 -29.01 16.95
CA PRO A 164 3.33 -30.38 16.80
C PRO A 164 4.22 -30.85 17.97
N LEU A 165 3.75 -31.87 18.70
CA LEU A 165 4.48 -32.44 19.84
C LEU A 165 5.70 -33.32 19.45
N GLU A 166 5.75 -33.81 18.21
CA GLU A 166 6.86 -34.60 17.67
C GLU A 166 6.91 -34.44 16.14
N ILE A 167 8.10 -34.46 15.54
CA ILE A 167 8.30 -34.60 14.09
C ILE A 167 9.39 -35.64 13.85
N ARG A 168 9.12 -36.64 13.02
CA ARG A 168 10.10 -37.61 12.54
C ARG A 168 10.37 -37.39 11.06
N LEU A 169 11.64 -37.29 10.70
CA LEU A 169 12.12 -37.27 9.32
C LEU A 169 12.91 -38.56 9.08
N PRO A 170 12.30 -39.60 8.46
CA PRO A 170 13.01 -40.84 8.12
C PRO A 170 13.84 -40.67 6.84
N GLY A 171 14.78 -41.59 6.63
CA GLY A 171 15.37 -41.82 5.31
C GLY A 171 14.44 -42.69 4.46
N GLU A 172 14.38 -42.35 3.17
CA GLU A 172 13.53 -42.97 2.12
C GLU A 172 12.00 -42.87 2.31
N PRO A 173 11.23 -42.80 1.20
CA PRO A 173 9.81 -42.41 1.21
C PRO A 173 8.85 -43.53 1.64
N PRO A 174 7.59 -43.21 2.06
CA PRO A 174 6.95 -41.89 2.03
C PRO A 174 7.03 -41.09 3.35
N VAL A 175 7.09 -39.76 3.23
CA VAL A 175 7.31 -38.82 4.34
C VAL A 175 6.04 -38.55 5.15
N LEU A 176 5.77 -39.36 6.18
CA LEU A 176 4.59 -39.21 7.05
C LEU A 176 4.75 -38.10 8.11
N PHE A 177 4.02 -36.98 7.91
CA PHE A 177 3.91 -35.88 8.88
C PHE A 177 2.97 -36.22 10.04
N LEU A 178 3.47 -36.92 11.05
CA LEU A 178 2.74 -37.26 12.28
C LEU A 178 2.59 -36.05 13.24
N ILE A 179 1.78 -35.06 12.84
CA ILE A 179 1.45 -33.88 13.65
C ILE A 179 0.47 -34.27 14.77
N ARG A 180 0.97 -34.39 16.00
CA ARG A 180 0.15 -34.63 17.19
C ARG A 180 -0.32 -33.31 17.82
N VAL A 181 -1.48 -32.81 17.35
CA VAL A 181 -2.16 -31.60 17.88
C VAL A 181 -2.63 -31.76 19.33
N ARG A 182 -2.64 -30.66 20.11
CA ARG A 182 -3.27 -30.62 21.46
C ARG A 182 -4.80 -30.47 21.45
N THR A 183 -5.37 -29.87 20.40
CA THR A 183 -6.80 -29.49 20.36
C THR A 183 -7.41 -29.88 19.01
N PRO A 184 -8.53 -30.62 18.95
CA PRO A 184 -9.13 -31.03 17.69
C PRO A 184 -9.76 -29.84 16.94
N LEU A 185 -9.28 -29.58 15.73
CA LEU A 185 -9.70 -28.45 14.90
C LEU A 185 -11.02 -28.75 14.17
N ARG A 186 -12.11 -28.09 14.57
CA ARG A 186 -13.41 -28.12 13.86
C ARG A 186 -13.37 -27.26 12.59
N LEU A 187 -12.96 -27.81 11.44
CA LEU A 187 -13.10 -27.16 10.13
C LEU A 187 -13.56 -28.14 9.04
N ARG A 188 -14.39 -27.64 8.11
CA ARG A 188 -14.99 -28.41 7.00
C ARG A 188 -14.12 -28.34 5.72
N LYS A 189 -14.12 -29.44 4.95
CA LYS A 189 -13.46 -29.68 3.65
C LYS A 189 -11.93 -29.86 3.70
N GLN A 190 -11.42 -30.60 2.70
CA GLN A 190 -10.00 -30.95 2.52
C GLN A 190 -9.10 -29.71 2.49
N LEU A 191 -8.01 -29.74 3.26
CA LEU A 191 -7.02 -28.68 3.28
C LEU A 191 -5.90 -28.97 2.27
N VAL A 192 -6.13 -28.66 0.99
CA VAL A 192 -5.09 -28.78 -0.05
C VAL A 192 -3.92 -27.84 0.29
N ILE A 193 -2.76 -28.40 0.62
CA ILE A 193 -1.58 -27.64 1.05
C ILE A 193 -0.83 -27.09 -0.18
N HIS A 194 -1.23 -25.91 -0.63
CA HIS A 194 -0.45 -25.15 -1.61
C HIS A 194 0.77 -24.49 -0.95
N ALA A 195 1.88 -25.22 -0.88
CA ALA A 195 3.21 -24.70 -0.53
C ALA A 195 4.19 -24.95 -1.71
N PRO A 196 4.17 -24.16 -2.80
CA PRO A 196 4.81 -24.58 -4.05
C PRO A 196 6.32 -24.85 -4.01
N LEU A 197 7.12 -24.20 -3.16
CA LEU A 197 8.56 -24.52 -3.03
C LEU A 197 8.82 -25.94 -2.48
N TRP A 198 7.79 -26.62 -1.95
CA TRP A 198 7.83 -28.02 -1.53
C TRP A 198 8.12 -28.98 -2.70
N GLU A 199 7.70 -28.64 -3.93
CA GLU A 199 8.05 -29.40 -5.14
C GLU A 199 9.56 -29.46 -5.37
N CYS A 200 10.31 -28.42 -4.96
CA CYS A 200 11.76 -28.34 -5.08
C CYS A 200 12.50 -29.24 -4.07
N LEU A 201 11.81 -29.76 -3.06
CA LEU A 201 12.37 -30.68 -2.05
C LEU A 201 11.94 -32.13 -2.29
N PHE A 202 10.67 -32.37 -2.63
CA PHE A 202 10.08 -33.72 -2.63
C PHE A 202 9.40 -34.15 -3.95
N GLY A 203 9.39 -33.29 -4.97
CA GLY A 203 8.68 -33.57 -6.23
C GLY A 203 7.15 -33.45 -6.11
N LYS A 204 6.43 -33.99 -7.11
CA LYS A 204 4.99 -33.69 -7.32
C LYS A 204 3.98 -34.66 -6.70
N SER A 205 4.42 -35.78 -6.10
CA SER A 205 3.54 -36.94 -5.88
C SER A 205 3.75 -37.66 -4.54
N SER A 206 3.09 -37.20 -3.46
CA SER A 206 2.96 -38.01 -2.23
C SER A 206 1.85 -37.56 -1.25
N LEU A 207 1.01 -38.52 -0.85
CA LEU A 207 0.18 -38.65 0.38
C LEU A 207 -1.30 -38.19 0.40
N GLU A 208 -2.11 -38.95 1.16
CA GLU A 208 -3.60 -38.98 1.14
C GLU A 208 -4.23 -38.93 2.57
N TRP A 209 -5.58 -38.91 2.69
CA TRP A 209 -6.32 -38.27 3.81
C TRP A 209 -7.62 -38.96 4.31
N PHE A 210 -7.94 -38.76 5.60
CA PHE A 210 -9.21 -39.03 6.32
C PHE A 210 -9.26 -38.10 7.58
N TRP A 211 -10.32 -37.85 8.38
CA TRP A 211 -11.79 -37.65 8.32
C TRP A 211 -12.22 -37.02 9.70
N THR A 212 -13.42 -36.52 10.05
CA THR A 212 -14.77 -36.51 9.41
C THR A 212 -15.51 -35.14 9.56
N PHE A 213 -16.43 -34.96 10.54
CA PHE A 213 -17.57 -34.00 10.58
C PHE A 213 -18.26 -34.05 12.00
N ASP A 214 -19.09 -33.14 12.55
CA ASP A 214 -19.52 -31.73 12.28
C ASP A 214 -20.31 -31.13 13.51
N ALA A 215 -21.07 -30.01 13.33
CA ALA A 215 -22.31 -29.61 14.07
C ALA A 215 -22.20 -29.07 15.54
N ASP A 216 -23.13 -28.30 16.13
CA ASP A 216 -24.30 -27.50 15.66
C ASP A 216 -24.43 -26.20 16.55
N THR A 217 -25.50 -25.40 16.76
CA THR A 217 -26.98 -25.41 16.53
C THR A 217 -27.52 -23.95 16.43
N ASP A 218 -28.83 -23.69 16.16
CA ASP A 218 -29.38 -22.31 15.94
C ASP A 218 -30.79 -22.04 16.54
N ALA A 219 -31.06 -20.82 17.06
CA ALA A 219 -32.39 -20.32 17.53
C ALA A 219 -32.43 -18.80 17.91
N PRO A 220 -33.42 -17.98 17.49
CA PRO A 220 -33.50 -16.53 17.80
C PRO A 220 -34.68 -16.09 18.71
N LEU A 221 -34.58 -14.91 19.38
CA LEU A 221 -35.68 -14.04 19.90
C LEU A 221 -35.10 -12.76 20.62
N PRO A 222 -35.91 -11.83 21.17
CA PRO A 222 -36.33 -10.54 20.60
C PRO A 222 -35.50 -9.30 21.04
N ALA A 223 -35.88 -8.09 20.58
CA ALA A 223 -35.08 -6.85 20.70
C ALA A 223 -35.48 -5.88 21.85
N PRO A 224 -34.52 -5.14 22.46
CA PRO A 224 -34.76 -4.08 23.43
C PRO A 224 -34.85 -2.66 22.81
N LEU A 225 -35.31 -1.67 23.59
CA LEU A 225 -35.51 -0.27 23.17
C LEU A 225 -34.21 0.51 22.86
N PRO A 226 -34.28 1.58 22.04
CA PRO A 226 -33.12 2.41 21.70
C PRO A 226 -32.69 3.36 22.83
N PRO A 227 -31.37 3.59 23.02
CA PRO A 227 -30.82 4.59 23.92
C PRO A 227 -30.70 5.97 23.24
N SER A 228 -30.61 7.03 24.04
CA SER A 228 -30.41 8.41 23.57
C SER A 228 -29.04 8.60 22.90
N GLY A 229 -29.03 8.78 21.57
CA GLY A 229 -27.84 9.13 20.79
C GLY A 229 -28.09 9.03 19.28
N GLN A 230 -27.25 9.67 18.46
CA GLN A 230 -27.39 9.58 17.00
C GLN A 230 -27.01 8.17 16.51
N LEU A 231 -27.97 7.50 15.86
CA LEU A 231 -27.77 6.19 15.27
C LEU A 231 -26.96 6.29 13.96
N PHE A 232 -25.97 5.41 13.84
CA PHE A 232 -25.13 5.25 12.64
C PHE A 232 -25.96 5.03 11.38
N SER A 233 -26.99 4.18 11.44
CA SER A 233 -27.80 3.82 10.28
C SER A 233 -28.56 5.01 9.70
N SER A 234 -29.18 5.84 10.54
CA SER A 234 -29.86 7.08 10.13
C SER A 234 -28.87 8.08 9.51
N HIS A 235 -27.67 8.19 10.09
CA HIS A 235 -26.62 9.07 9.58
C HIS A 235 -26.05 8.57 8.24
N PHE A 236 -25.82 7.26 8.11
CA PHE A 236 -25.32 6.62 6.89
C PHE A 236 -26.32 6.75 5.73
N SER A 237 -27.61 6.49 6.00
CA SER A 237 -28.71 6.71 5.06
C SER A 237 -28.77 8.16 4.55
N ALA A 238 -28.75 9.15 5.45
CA ALA A 238 -28.75 10.57 5.08
C ALA A 238 -27.49 11.01 4.31
N TYR A 239 -26.31 10.47 4.67
CA TYR A 239 -25.06 10.69 3.94
C TYR A 239 -25.13 10.16 2.51
N LEU A 240 -25.64 8.94 2.31
CA LEU A 240 -25.81 8.31 1.00
C LEU A 240 -26.77 9.12 0.10
N GLN A 241 -27.95 9.50 0.62
CA GLN A 241 -28.91 10.35 -0.11
C GLN A 241 -28.28 11.69 -0.52
N LYS A 242 -27.48 12.30 0.37
CA LYS A 242 -26.73 13.53 0.04
C LYS A 242 -25.71 13.31 -1.09
N GLN A 243 -24.97 12.20 -1.10
CA GLN A 243 -24.04 11.91 -2.19
C GLN A 243 -24.77 11.60 -3.50
N ALA A 244 -25.91 10.90 -3.45
CA ALA A 244 -26.73 10.62 -4.64
C ALA A 244 -27.24 11.91 -5.30
N ARG A 245 -27.76 12.86 -4.50
CA ARG A 245 -28.24 14.16 -5.00
C ARG A 245 -27.11 14.99 -5.60
N ALA A 246 -25.98 15.11 -4.90
CA ALA A 246 -24.81 15.82 -5.43
C ALA A 246 -24.28 15.21 -6.75
N LEU A 247 -24.24 13.88 -6.87
CA LEU A 247 -23.87 13.21 -8.12
C LEU A 247 -24.91 13.45 -9.23
N HIS A 248 -26.20 13.50 -8.91
CA HIS A 248 -27.27 13.80 -9.86
C HIS A 248 -27.23 15.26 -10.33
N GLU A 249 -26.96 16.20 -9.44
CA GLU A 249 -26.80 17.64 -9.73
C GLU A 249 -25.58 17.87 -10.65
N LEU A 250 -24.41 17.30 -10.31
CA LEU A 250 -23.19 17.40 -11.11
C LEU A 250 -23.30 16.74 -12.49
N ALA A 251 -24.03 15.63 -12.62
CA ALA A 251 -24.25 14.96 -13.90
C ALA A 251 -25.35 15.63 -14.76
N ARG A 252 -25.98 16.71 -14.28
CA ARG A 252 -27.06 17.44 -14.96
C ARG A 252 -26.80 18.94 -15.17
N SER A 253 -25.66 19.48 -14.75
CA SER A 253 -25.28 20.84 -15.11
C SER A 253 -24.89 20.92 -16.59
N ASP A 254 -25.05 22.08 -17.21
CA ASP A 254 -24.58 22.31 -18.59
C ASP A 254 -23.04 22.14 -18.72
N SER A 255 -22.34 22.29 -17.59
CA SER A 255 -20.90 22.07 -17.39
C SER A 255 -20.51 20.65 -16.96
N ALA A 256 -21.41 19.66 -16.98
CA ALA A 256 -21.17 18.32 -16.41
C ALA A 256 -19.94 17.56 -16.96
N LEU A 257 -19.39 18.01 -18.10
CA LEU A 257 -18.21 17.44 -18.75
C LEU A 257 -16.94 18.32 -18.62
N ASP A 258 -17.01 19.44 -17.89
CA ASP A 258 -15.87 20.29 -17.57
C ASP A 258 -15.00 19.66 -16.46
N GLU A 259 -13.77 20.18 -16.29
CA GLU A 259 -12.77 19.62 -15.37
C GLU A 259 -13.25 19.55 -13.91
N GLU A 260 -13.91 20.59 -13.41
CA GLU A 260 -14.28 20.69 -11.99
C GLU A 260 -15.51 19.84 -11.61
N PRO A 261 -16.62 19.81 -12.38
CA PRO A 261 -17.73 18.89 -12.09
C PRO A 261 -17.33 17.42 -12.18
N ILE A 262 -16.44 17.05 -13.13
CA ILE A 262 -15.84 15.71 -13.18
C ILE A 262 -14.92 15.47 -11.97
N HIS A 263 -14.15 16.47 -11.52
CA HIS A 263 -13.34 16.37 -10.31
C HIS A 263 -14.22 16.06 -9.09
N ASP A 264 -15.28 16.83 -8.86
CA ASP A 264 -16.16 16.68 -7.71
C ASP A 264 -16.93 15.35 -7.72
N ALA A 265 -17.45 14.92 -8.87
CA ALA A 265 -18.07 13.60 -9.01
C ALA A 265 -17.06 12.47 -8.68
N ARG A 266 -15.82 12.58 -9.16
CA ARG A 266 -14.71 11.67 -8.82
C ARG A 266 -14.26 11.78 -7.35
N VAL A 267 -14.45 12.91 -6.68
CA VAL A 267 -14.24 13.06 -5.22
C VAL A 267 -15.35 12.35 -4.45
N ILE A 268 -16.62 12.50 -4.83
CA ILE A 268 -17.76 11.86 -4.17
C ILE A 268 -17.68 10.33 -4.29
N LEU A 269 -17.51 9.78 -5.51
CA LEU A 269 -17.41 8.34 -5.74
C LEU A 269 -16.23 7.71 -4.98
N ARG A 270 -15.11 8.44 -4.87
CA ARG A 270 -13.93 8.03 -4.08
C ARG A 270 -14.16 8.13 -2.57
N SER A 271 -14.93 9.12 -2.12
CA SER A 271 -15.37 9.28 -0.73
C SER A 271 -16.23 8.08 -0.32
N LEU A 272 -17.28 7.77 -1.10
CA LEU A 272 -18.16 6.61 -0.90
C LEU A 272 -17.37 5.30 -0.78
N LEU A 273 -16.53 4.97 -1.78
CA LEU A 273 -15.71 3.74 -1.76
C LEU A 273 -14.74 3.70 -0.57
N SER A 274 -14.18 4.83 -0.15
CA SER A 274 -13.31 4.92 1.02
C SER A 274 -14.07 4.67 2.32
N VAL A 275 -15.23 5.30 2.47
CA VAL A 275 -16.11 5.18 3.64
C VAL A 275 -16.63 3.75 3.76
N PHE A 276 -17.01 3.10 2.66
CA PHE A 276 -17.46 1.71 2.65
C PHE A 276 -16.32 0.75 3.03
N GLY A 277 -15.10 1.02 2.56
CA GLY A 277 -13.91 0.27 2.95
C GLY A 277 -13.63 0.34 4.46
N SER A 278 -13.65 1.55 5.04
CA SER A 278 -13.44 1.77 6.48
C SER A 278 -14.57 1.21 7.36
N LEU A 279 -15.83 1.24 6.88
CA LEU A 279 -17.01 0.85 7.66
C LEU A 279 -17.52 -0.56 7.35
N LYS A 280 -16.80 -1.33 6.52
CA LYS A 280 -17.15 -2.69 6.09
C LYS A 280 -17.63 -3.66 7.19
N PRO A 281 -17.15 -3.63 8.46
CA PRO A 281 -17.70 -4.48 9.52
C PRO A 281 -19.17 -4.20 9.88
N TYR A 282 -19.63 -2.97 9.64
CA TYR A 282 -20.95 -2.43 10.02
C TYR A 282 -21.99 -2.47 8.90
N LEU A 283 -21.60 -2.91 7.70
CA LEU A 283 -22.42 -2.87 6.49
C LEU A 283 -22.83 -4.29 6.03
N ARG A 284 -23.96 -4.40 5.33
CA ARG A 284 -24.43 -5.66 4.76
C ARG A 284 -23.59 -6.04 3.54
N LYS A 285 -23.09 -7.29 3.52
CA LYS A 285 -22.16 -7.80 2.49
C LYS A 285 -22.81 -7.91 1.11
N ASP A 286 -24.07 -8.30 1.12
CA ASP A 286 -24.97 -8.42 -0.02
C ASP A 286 -25.27 -7.06 -0.66
N TRP A 287 -25.58 -6.04 0.14
CA TRP A 287 -25.71 -4.66 -0.36
C TRP A 287 -24.38 -4.09 -0.85
N LEU A 288 -23.27 -4.27 -0.12
CA LEU A 288 -21.94 -3.86 -0.63
C LEU A 288 -21.61 -4.52 -1.98
N ALA A 289 -21.94 -5.80 -2.16
CA ALA A 289 -21.72 -6.51 -3.41
C ALA A 289 -22.59 -6.00 -4.58
N SER A 290 -23.75 -5.38 -4.31
CA SER A 290 -24.64 -4.83 -5.35
C SER A 290 -24.35 -3.36 -5.73
N VAL A 291 -23.53 -2.64 -4.96
CA VAL A 291 -23.21 -1.21 -5.18
C VAL A 291 -21.71 -0.92 -5.35
N GLU A 292 -20.79 -1.69 -4.75
CA GLU A 292 -19.34 -1.49 -4.96
C GLU A 292 -18.91 -1.65 -6.44
N PRO A 293 -19.41 -2.61 -7.25
CA PRO A 293 -19.02 -2.74 -8.66
C PRO A 293 -19.37 -1.50 -9.49
N ASP A 294 -20.55 -0.94 -9.26
CA ASP A 294 -21.08 0.21 -9.99
C ASP A 294 -20.31 1.48 -9.63
N LEU A 295 -20.08 1.73 -8.34
CA LEU A 295 -19.23 2.82 -7.86
C LEU A 295 -17.80 2.74 -8.41
N ARG A 296 -17.22 1.53 -8.51
CA ARG A 296 -15.89 1.31 -9.11
C ARG A 296 -15.92 1.58 -10.62
N THR A 297 -17.00 1.22 -11.30
CA THR A 297 -17.19 1.43 -12.74
C THR A 297 -17.34 2.92 -13.06
N ALA A 298 -18.22 3.63 -12.37
CA ALA A 298 -18.38 5.08 -12.47
C ALA A 298 -17.07 5.82 -12.19
N ARG A 299 -16.37 5.45 -11.09
CA ARG A 299 -15.06 6.02 -10.74
C ARG A 299 -14.00 5.73 -11.82
N LYS A 300 -14.04 4.58 -12.49
CA LYS A 300 -13.08 4.25 -13.56
C LYS A 300 -13.36 5.06 -14.83
N LEU A 301 -14.63 5.24 -15.20
CA LEU A 301 -15.03 5.96 -16.41
C LEU A 301 -14.74 7.46 -16.30
N LEU A 302 -15.11 8.10 -15.18
CA LEU A 302 -14.69 9.47 -14.86
C LEU A 302 -13.20 9.57 -14.49
N GLY A 303 -12.57 8.44 -14.20
CA GLY A 303 -11.16 8.33 -13.83
C GLY A 303 -10.24 8.87 -14.91
N GLY A 304 -10.36 8.30 -16.11
CA GLY A 304 -9.48 8.60 -17.25
C GLY A 304 -9.44 10.08 -17.63
N VAL A 305 -10.58 10.79 -17.61
CA VAL A 305 -10.63 12.23 -17.91
C VAL A 305 -9.71 12.99 -16.95
N ARG A 306 -9.94 12.86 -15.64
CA ARG A 306 -9.16 13.59 -14.63
C ARG A 306 -7.69 13.19 -14.58
N ASP A 307 -7.37 11.93 -14.91
CA ASP A 307 -5.98 11.48 -14.98
C ASP A 307 -5.27 12.10 -16.21
N THR A 308 -5.96 12.27 -17.35
CA THR A 308 -5.43 13.06 -18.49
C THR A 308 -5.35 14.56 -18.21
N ASP A 309 -6.36 15.16 -17.53
CA ASP A 309 -6.34 16.60 -17.16
C ASP A 309 -5.09 16.95 -16.34
N VAL A 310 -4.76 16.12 -15.34
CA VAL A 310 -3.59 16.33 -14.46
C VAL A 310 -2.29 16.23 -15.25
N LEU A 311 -2.17 15.25 -16.16
CA LEU A 311 -0.98 15.09 -17.00
C LEU A 311 -0.79 16.27 -17.97
N LEU A 312 -1.87 16.77 -18.55
CA LEU A 312 -1.86 17.97 -19.41
C LEU A 312 -1.54 19.24 -18.62
N GLY A 313 -1.93 19.30 -17.34
CA GLY A 313 -1.49 20.30 -16.36
C GLY A 313 0.02 20.28 -16.16
N HIS A 314 0.60 19.14 -15.79
CA HIS A 314 2.06 19.02 -15.58
C HIS A 314 2.89 19.42 -16.82
N ILE A 315 2.43 19.11 -18.05
CA ILE A 315 3.10 19.56 -19.28
C ILE A 315 3.01 21.08 -19.46
N ARG A 316 1.89 21.70 -19.07
CA ARG A 316 1.73 23.17 -19.08
C ARG A 316 2.64 23.82 -18.05
N ASP A 317 2.67 23.30 -16.82
CA ASP A 317 3.48 23.84 -15.73
C ASP A 317 4.99 23.74 -16.06
N TYR A 318 5.42 22.62 -16.66
CA TYR A 318 6.78 22.47 -17.21
C TYR A 318 7.11 23.50 -18.28
N ALA A 319 6.20 23.74 -19.22
CA ALA A 319 6.42 24.68 -20.33
C ALA A 319 6.34 26.16 -19.91
N LEU A 320 5.72 26.46 -18.76
CA LEU A 320 5.65 27.79 -18.15
C LEU A 320 6.70 27.99 -17.04
N ARG A 321 7.62 27.03 -16.83
CA ARG A 321 8.67 27.13 -15.81
C ARG A 321 9.60 28.33 -16.10
N PRO A 322 10.05 29.08 -15.08
CA PRO A 322 11.15 30.03 -15.27
C PRO A 322 12.39 29.32 -15.83
N ALA A 323 13.02 29.91 -16.83
CA ALA A 323 14.27 29.38 -17.37
C ALA A 323 15.38 29.41 -16.31
N SER A 324 16.27 28.41 -16.31
CA SER A 324 17.50 28.47 -15.51
C SER A 324 18.41 29.58 -16.02
N ALA A 325 19.26 30.13 -15.13
CA ALA A 325 20.21 31.19 -15.49
C ALA A 325 21.08 30.80 -16.71
N ASP A 326 21.54 29.55 -16.76
CA ASP A 326 22.37 29.01 -17.85
C ASP A 326 21.64 29.00 -19.20
N ALA A 327 20.31 28.84 -19.21
CA ALA A 327 19.50 28.89 -20.42
C ALA A 327 19.26 30.34 -20.90
N VAL A 328 19.28 31.32 -19.98
CA VAL A 328 19.12 32.75 -20.33
C VAL A 328 20.31 33.26 -21.14
N GLU A 329 21.55 32.85 -20.84
CA GLU A 329 22.73 33.25 -21.63
C GLU A 329 22.64 32.75 -23.09
N SER A 330 22.07 31.56 -23.32
CA SER A 330 21.84 31.03 -24.67
C SER A 330 20.67 31.72 -25.39
N ALA A 331 19.55 31.95 -24.69
CA ALA A 331 18.35 32.57 -25.27
C ALA A 331 18.52 34.07 -25.56
N ALA A 332 19.35 34.79 -24.79
CA ALA A 332 19.63 36.22 -24.97
C ALA A 332 20.22 36.55 -26.36
N ALA A 333 20.78 35.57 -27.07
CA ALA A 333 21.33 35.74 -28.40
C ALA A 333 20.28 35.79 -29.54
N SER A 334 19.00 35.47 -29.29
CA SER A 334 18.06 35.13 -30.38
C SER A 334 16.62 35.71 -30.32
N SER A 335 16.17 36.38 -29.26
CA SER A 335 14.79 36.89 -29.23
C SER A 335 14.57 38.20 -28.44
N GLN A 336 14.12 39.24 -29.15
CA GLN A 336 13.44 40.39 -28.56
C GLN A 336 11.98 40.01 -28.27
N ALA A 337 11.60 39.92 -26.99
CA ALA A 337 10.22 39.74 -26.55
C ALA A 337 9.72 41.02 -25.84
N PRO A 338 8.47 41.45 -26.05
CA PRO A 338 7.94 42.66 -25.42
C PRO A 338 7.69 42.45 -23.92
N GLU A 339 8.17 43.38 -23.10
CA GLU A 339 7.99 43.35 -21.65
C GLU A 339 6.50 43.41 -21.25
N GLY A 340 6.12 42.64 -20.23
CA GLY A 340 4.80 42.72 -19.58
C GLY A 340 3.74 41.69 -20.04
N ALA A 341 3.98 40.92 -21.09
CA ALA A 341 3.09 39.81 -21.45
C ALA A 341 3.35 38.57 -20.58
N ALA A 342 2.32 38.07 -19.89
CA ALA A 342 2.40 36.79 -19.18
C ALA A 342 2.62 35.63 -20.20
N PRO A 343 3.48 34.64 -19.90
CA PRO A 343 3.79 33.57 -20.85
C PRO A 343 2.54 32.72 -21.14
N LEU A 344 2.09 32.75 -22.39
CA LEU A 344 0.92 32.01 -22.86
C LEU A 344 1.36 30.64 -23.39
N PHE A 345 0.88 29.56 -22.76
CA PHE A 345 1.19 28.19 -23.18
C PHE A 345 0.74 27.92 -24.62
N ARG A 346 1.67 27.47 -25.46
CA ARG A 346 1.44 27.08 -26.86
C ARG A 346 2.01 25.68 -27.10
N PRO A 347 1.20 24.67 -27.49
CA PRO A 347 1.69 23.32 -27.78
C PRO A 347 2.72 23.24 -28.93
N VAL A 348 2.85 24.29 -29.74
CA VAL A 348 3.81 24.39 -30.86
C VAL A 348 5.24 24.62 -30.36
N ASP A 349 5.38 25.21 -29.16
CA ASP A 349 6.64 25.64 -28.59
C ASP A 349 7.27 24.52 -27.72
N LEU A 350 6.56 23.40 -27.54
CA LEU A 350 7.03 22.18 -26.88
C LEU A 350 8.07 21.41 -27.73
N PRO A 351 9.10 20.79 -27.12
CA PRO A 351 9.96 19.81 -27.79
C PRO A 351 9.14 18.73 -28.51
N ALA A 352 9.60 18.25 -29.67
CA ALA A 352 8.77 17.49 -30.60
C ALA A 352 8.20 16.17 -30.01
N GLY A 353 8.98 15.43 -29.22
CA GLY A 353 8.48 14.26 -28.49
C GLY A 353 7.48 14.60 -27.38
N LEU A 354 7.67 15.70 -26.65
CA LEU A 354 6.74 16.17 -25.62
C LEU A 354 5.43 16.69 -26.23
N ARG A 355 5.50 17.32 -27.40
CA ARG A 355 4.34 17.68 -28.24
C ARG A 355 3.59 16.43 -28.74
N SER A 356 4.30 15.35 -29.09
CA SER A 356 3.67 14.06 -29.42
C SER A 356 2.92 13.46 -28.22
N LEU A 357 3.52 13.49 -27.02
CA LEU A 357 2.84 13.06 -25.79
C LEU A 357 1.61 13.92 -25.48
N TYR A 358 1.72 15.26 -25.58
CA TYR A 358 0.62 16.18 -25.37
C TYR A 358 -0.56 15.91 -26.32
N ALA A 359 -0.28 15.65 -27.60
CA ALA A 359 -1.31 15.29 -28.59
C ALA A 359 -2.00 13.95 -28.25
N ALA A 360 -1.24 12.91 -27.87
CA ALA A 360 -1.79 11.62 -27.48
C ALA A 360 -2.68 11.71 -26.22
N LEU A 361 -2.29 12.53 -25.23
CA LEU A 361 -3.10 12.78 -24.02
C LEU A 361 -4.39 13.55 -24.34
N GLN A 362 -4.37 14.49 -25.29
CA GLN A 362 -5.58 15.18 -25.75
C GLN A 362 -6.57 14.23 -26.46
N GLU A 363 -6.07 13.27 -27.24
CA GLU A 363 -6.89 12.23 -27.86
C GLU A 363 -7.48 11.26 -26.82
N GLU A 364 -6.67 10.79 -25.86
CA GLU A 364 -7.14 9.95 -24.76
C GLU A 364 -8.21 10.66 -23.92
N ARG A 365 -8.00 11.96 -23.64
CA ARG A 365 -8.95 12.84 -22.94
C ARG A 365 -10.29 12.93 -23.68
N ALA A 366 -10.26 13.18 -24.99
CA ALA A 366 -11.47 13.26 -25.80
C ALA A 366 -12.25 11.93 -25.77
N GLY A 367 -11.56 10.80 -25.95
CA GLY A 367 -12.17 9.47 -25.82
C GLY A 367 -12.68 9.18 -24.40
N ALA A 368 -12.04 9.70 -23.36
CA ALA A 368 -12.49 9.57 -21.97
C ALA A 368 -13.75 10.39 -21.70
N LEU A 369 -13.85 11.62 -22.24
CA LEU A 369 -15.05 12.46 -22.15
C LEU A 369 -16.24 11.81 -22.84
N SER A 370 -16.06 11.23 -24.03
CA SER A 370 -17.13 10.47 -24.70
C SER A 370 -17.64 9.30 -23.85
N ARG A 371 -16.74 8.58 -23.16
CA ARG A 371 -17.09 7.49 -22.23
C ARG A 371 -17.80 8.00 -20.97
N ALA A 372 -17.41 9.16 -20.44
CA ALA A 372 -18.05 9.79 -19.29
C ALA A 372 -19.49 10.24 -19.63
N ALA A 373 -19.67 10.93 -20.76
CA ALA A 373 -20.98 11.37 -21.24
C ALA A 373 -21.94 10.19 -21.49
N ALA A 374 -21.46 9.15 -22.17
CA ALA A 374 -22.24 7.93 -22.39
C ALA A 374 -22.62 7.22 -21.07
N HIS A 375 -21.78 7.31 -20.04
CA HIS A 375 -22.10 6.75 -18.73
C HIS A 375 -23.18 7.55 -17.99
N TYR A 376 -23.10 8.89 -17.95
CA TYR A 376 -24.13 9.71 -17.30
C TYR A 376 -25.53 9.52 -17.91
N ALA A 377 -25.62 9.23 -19.21
CA ALA A 377 -26.89 8.90 -19.88
C ALA A 377 -27.42 7.47 -19.58
N SER A 378 -26.54 6.54 -19.18
CA SER A 378 -26.84 5.11 -19.08
C SER A 378 -27.80 4.74 -17.93
N ASP A 379 -28.59 3.69 -18.15
CA ASP A 379 -29.45 3.09 -17.11
C ASP A 379 -28.63 2.66 -15.89
N ALA A 380 -27.44 2.08 -16.09
CA ALA A 380 -26.55 1.68 -15.01
C ALA A 380 -26.11 2.85 -14.08
N TYR A 381 -26.03 4.09 -14.59
CA TYR A 381 -25.76 5.25 -13.74
C TYR A 381 -27.01 5.69 -12.97
N ARG A 382 -28.19 5.63 -13.59
CA ARG A 382 -29.46 5.87 -12.90
C ARG A 382 -29.74 4.83 -11.81
N ASP A 383 -29.49 3.55 -12.10
CA ASP A 383 -29.59 2.45 -11.13
C ASP A 383 -28.63 2.64 -9.94
N LEU A 384 -27.39 3.08 -10.20
CA LEU A 384 -26.44 3.44 -9.14
C LEU A 384 -26.99 4.56 -8.25
N LEU A 385 -27.55 5.64 -8.82
CA LEU A 385 -28.17 6.71 -8.04
C LEU A 385 -29.37 6.22 -7.22
N HIS A 386 -30.22 5.37 -7.80
CA HIS A 386 -31.35 4.76 -7.07
C HIS A 386 -30.88 3.87 -5.90
N LYS A 387 -29.87 3.01 -6.09
CA LYS A 387 -29.24 2.19 -5.03
C LYS A 387 -28.60 3.01 -3.90
N LEU A 388 -28.30 4.30 -4.15
CA LEU A 388 -27.74 5.23 -3.16
C LEU A 388 -28.82 6.06 -2.45
N ASP A 389 -29.99 6.32 -3.06
CA ASP A 389 -31.08 7.10 -2.43
C ASP A 389 -32.11 6.21 -1.70
N ASP A 390 -32.52 5.07 -2.29
CA ASP A 390 -33.28 4.00 -1.62
C ASP A 390 -32.34 3.06 -0.87
N ASN A 391 -32.02 3.44 0.37
CA ASN A 391 -30.91 2.87 1.13
C ASN A 391 -31.31 2.41 2.55
N ALA A 392 -32.58 2.00 2.71
CA ALA A 392 -33.22 1.69 3.99
C ALA A 392 -32.31 0.88 4.94
N ALA A 393 -32.25 1.31 6.21
CA ALA A 393 -31.28 0.83 7.20
C ALA A 393 -31.22 -0.69 7.39
N SER A 394 -32.35 -1.40 7.21
CA SER A 394 -32.45 -2.86 7.28
C SER A 394 -31.78 -3.58 6.11
N GLN A 395 -31.65 -2.91 4.96
CA GLN A 395 -31.01 -3.40 3.74
C GLN A 395 -29.51 -3.09 3.70
N THR A 396 -29.08 -1.97 4.30
CA THR A 396 -27.72 -1.44 4.16
C THR A 396 -26.81 -1.69 5.37
N CYS A 397 -27.33 -1.58 6.60
CA CYS A 397 -26.55 -1.74 7.82
C CYS A 397 -26.63 -3.17 8.38
N ARG A 398 -25.53 -3.66 8.95
CA ARG A 398 -25.50 -4.94 9.68
C ARG A 398 -25.67 -4.67 11.18
N PRO A 399 -26.63 -5.32 11.88
CA PRO A 399 -26.75 -5.17 13.33
C PRO A 399 -25.50 -5.70 14.02
N VAL A 400 -24.90 -4.87 14.88
CA VAL A 400 -23.79 -5.26 15.75
C VAL A 400 -24.34 -6.07 16.92
N LEU A 401 -23.80 -7.27 17.14
CA LEU A 401 -24.17 -8.11 18.29
C LEU A 401 -23.09 -8.03 19.37
N ASP A 402 -23.49 -8.07 20.64
CA ASP A 402 -22.56 -8.18 21.76
C ASP A 402 -22.07 -9.62 21.98
N ARG A 403 -21.20 -9.83 22.99
CA ARG A 403 -20.67 -11.17 23.35
C ARG A 403 -21.74 -12.18 23.80
N ARG A 404 -23.00 -11.77 23.94
CA ARG A 404 -24.17 -12.61 24.30
C ARG A 404 -25.20 -12.67 23.15
N GLY A 405 -24.82 -12.28 21.93
CA GLY A 405 -25.68 -12.29 20.75
C GLY A 405 -26.72 -11.15 20.71
N ARG A 406 -26.73 -10.23 21.68
CA ARG A 406 -27.76 -9.18 21.77
C ARG A 406 -27.42 -8.02 20.84
N ALA A 407 -28.41 -7.52 20.10
CA ALA A 407 -28.22 -6.34 19.25
C ALA A 407 -27.80 -5.11 20.09
N ARG A 408 -26.60 -4.58 19.84
CA ARG A 408 -26.11 -3.33 20.42
C ARG A 408 -26.48 -2.17 19.49
N PRO A 409 -27.10 -1.09 20.01
CA PRO A 409 -27.29 0.16 19.29
C PRO A 409 -25.98 0.69 18.70
N MET A 410 -25.98 0.93 17.39
CA MET A 410 -24.82 1.41 16.64
C MET A 410 -24.74 2.95 16.78
N LEU A 411 -24.15 3.43 17.87
CA LEU A 411 -23.97 4.86 18.10
C LEU A 411 -22.89 5.42 17.16
N LEU A 412 -23.16 6.58 16.55
CA LEU A 412 -22.24 7.22 15.60
C LEU A 412 -20.89 7.55 16.26
N ALA A 413 -20.90 7.99 17.52
CA ALA A 413 -19.70 8.30 18.30
C ALA A 413 -18.81 7.06 18.58
N ASP A 414 -19.40 5.90 18.90
CA ASP A 414 -18.65 4.65 19.12
C ASP A 414 -17.90 4.23 17.85
N ILE A 415 -18.59 4.31 16.71
CA ILE A 415 -18.04 3.93 15.40
C ILE A 415 -17.01 4.97 14.90
N MET A 416 -17.19 6.26 15.23
CA MET A 416 -16.16 7.28 15.02
C MET A 416 -14.91 6.98 15.83
N ALA A 417 -15.04 6.70 17.13
CA ALA A 417 -13.91 6.47 18.00
C ALA A 417 -13.07 5.26 17.56
N ALA A 418 -13.72 4.15 17.22
CA ALA A 418 -13.06 2.96 16.68
C ALA A 418 -12.45 3.19 15.29
N GLY A 419 -13.14 3.94 14.42
CA GLY A 419 -12.65 4.28 13.09
C GLY A 419 -11.41 5.18 13.09
N VAL A 420 -11.41 6.22 13.93
CA VAL A 420 -10.26 7.12 14.12
C VAL A 420 -9.07 6.38 14.71
N ASP A 421 -9.29 5.52 15.70
CA ASP A 421 -8.26 4.67 16.28
C ASP A 421 -7.60 3.78 15.22
N GLN A 422 -8.40 3.03 14.46
CA GLN A 422 -7.86 2.13 13.43
C GLN A 422 -7.17 2.89 12.28
N ALA A 423 -7.74 3.97 11.79
CA ALA A 423 -7.13 4.77 10.73
C ALA A 423 -5.82 5.46 11.20
N THR A 424 -5.77 5.91 12.47
CA THR A 424 -4.54 6.45 13.08
C THR A 424 -3.47 5.37 13.20
N ARG A 425 -3.82 4.17 13.70
CA ARG A 425 -2.88 3.03 13.77
C ARG A 425 -2.37 2.60 12.40
N ASN A 426 -3.22 2.58 11.37
CA ASN A 426 -2.80 2.28 10.00
C ASN A 426 -1.77 3.33 9.49
N LEU A 427 -2.00 4.62 9.73
CA LEU A 427 -1.08 5.66 9.28
C LEU A 427 0.25 5.65 10.07
N LEU A 428 0.18 5.42 11.39
CA LEU A 428 1.36 5.24 12.26
C LEU A 428 2.10 3.91 12.04
N ALA A 429 1.57 2.99 11.24
CA ALA A 429 2.34 1.84 10.74
C ALA A 429 3.27 2.26 9.59
N HIS A 430 2.86 3.24 8.76
CA HIS A 430 3.69 3.78 7.68
C HIS A 430 4.74 4.81 8.19
N ASP A 431 4.40 5.61 9.21
CA ASP A 431 5.30 6.53 9.93
C ASP A 431 6.64 5.90 10.38
N ARG A 432 6.64 4.60 10.70
CA ARG A 432 7.85 3.86 11.12
C ARG A 432 8.92 3.78 10.03
N TRP A 433 8.55 4.03 8.78
CA TRP A 433 9.40 3.86 7.60
C TRP A 433 9.91 5.19 7.01
N THR A 434 9.37 6.35 7.43
CA THR A 434 9.79 7.67 6.93
C THR A 434 11.15 8.12 7.44
N HIS A 435 11.87 7.25 8.17
CA HIS A 435 13.07 7.56 8.94
C HIS A 435 14.27 6.64 8.59
N GLY A 436 14.23 5.94 7.44
CA GLY A 436 15.19 4.90 7.06
C GLY A 436 16.29 5.34 6.07
N TYR A 437 17.20 4.40 5.75
CA TYR A 437 18.18 4.51 4.65
C TYR A 437 17.53 4.60 3.26
N LEU A 438 16.29 4.10 3.12
CA LEU A 438 15.54 4.09 1.88
C LEU A 438 14.09 4.49 2.18
N ILE A 439 13.54 5.39 1.37
CA ILE A 439 12.11 5.74 1.40
C ILE A 439 11.52 5.42 0.02
N PRO A 440 10.76 4.32 -0.14
CA PRO A 440 10.10 3.97 -1.39
C PRO A 440 8.96 4.94 -1.73
N GLU A 441 8.71 5.23 -3.01
CA GLU A 441 7.53 6.03 -3.41
C GLU A 441 6.22 5.37 -2.96
N ASP A 442 6.13 4.04 -3.07
CA ASP A 442 4.99 3.24 -2.61
C ASP A 442 4.64 3.47 -1.13
N LEU A 443 5.63 3.72 -0.26
CA LEU A 443 5.36 4.03 1.15
C LEU A 443 4.61 5.37 1.26
N LEU A 444 5.13 6.41 0.59
CA LEU A 444 4.56 7.75 0.63
C LEU A 444 3.20 7.79 -0.10
N HIS A 445 3.03 6.98 -1.15
CA HIS A 445 1.74 6.70 -1.78
C HIS A 445 0.75 6.01 -0.83
N ASN A 446 1.19 5.03 -0.05
CA ASN A 446 0.34 4.38 0.96
C ASN A 446 -0.03 5.35 2.10
N MET A 447 0.89 6.21 2.55
CA MET A 447 0.55 7.31 3.47
C MET A 447 -0.48 8.27 2.86
N ARG A 448 -0.31 8.67 1.60
CA ARG A 448 -1.25 9.50 0.84
C ARG A 448 -2.65 8.87 0.79
N ILE A 449 -2.74 7.55 0.61
CA ILE A 449 -4.00 6.79 0.70
C ILE A 449 -4.55 6.80 2.12
N ALA A 450 -3.74 6.54 3.15
CA ALA A 450 -4.19 6.50 4.54
C ALA A 450 -4.70 7.87 5.03
N PHE A 451 -4.03 8.98 4.68
CA PHE A 451 -4.54 10.33 4.94
C PHE A 451 -5.86 10.60 4.19
N LYS A 452 -5.98 10.16 2.93
CA LYS A 452 -7.22 10.27 2.15
C LYS A 452 -8.35 9.51 2.86
N GLN A 453 -8.11 8.27 3.30
CA GLN A 453 -9.07 7.46 4.04
C GLN A 453 -9.50 8.12 5.35
N LEU A 454 -8.55 8.58 6.18
CA LEU A 454 -8.86 9.27 7.43
C LEU A 454 -9.65 10.57 7.20
N ARG A 455 -9.32 11.33 6.15
CA ARG A 455 -10.07 12.54 5.77
C ARG A 455 -11.50 12.22 5.32
N TYR A 456 -11.73 11.20 4.51
CA TYR A 456 -13.08 10.82 4.08
C TYR A 456 -13.91 10.24 5.23
N LEU A 457 -13.28 9.46 6.11
CA LEU A 457 -13.89 8.92 7.32
C LEU A 457 -14.31 10.05 8.29
N MET A 458 -13.46 11.05 8.53
CA MET A 458 -13.83 12.21 9.33
C MET A 458 -14.86 13.13 8.64
N ALA A 459 -14.79 13.29 7.33
CA ALA A 459 -15.78 14.06 6.56
C ALA A 459 -17.16 13.39 6.54
N PHE A 460 -17.22 12.05 6.60
CA PHE A 460 -18.44 11.29 6.85
C PHE A 460 -19.03 11.65 8.22
N PHE A 461 -18.27 11.48 9.32
CA PHE A 461 -18.76 11.76 10.67
C PHE A 461 -19.12 13.25 10.92
N GLY A 462 -18.55 14.18 10.14
CA GLY A 462 -18.96 15.58 10.12
C GLY A 462 -18.88 16.26 11.50
N SER A 463 -20.00 16.79 11.97
CA SER A 463 -20.10 17.50 13.25
C SER A 463 -19.83 16.62 14.48
N GLN A 464 -19.91 15.28 14.36
CA GLN A 464 -19.67 14.35 15.48
C GLN A 464 -18.25 14.45 16.06
N GLY A 465 -17.25 14.86 15.25
CA GLY A 465 -15.88 15.12 15.72
C GLY A 465 -15.63 16.56 16.21
N GLY A 466 -16.57 17.48 15.99
CA GLY A 466 -16.48 18.89 16.33
C GLY A 466 -15.16 19.57 15.90
N LYS A 467 -14.73 20.56 16.69
CA LYS A 467 -13.51 21.35 16.43
C LYS A 467 -12.22 20.52 16.35
N ASN A 468 -12.17 19.32 16.94
CA ASN A 468 -11.02 18.40 16.82
C ASN A 468 -11.06 17.64 15.48
N GLY A 469 -12.24 17.19 15.04
CA GLY A 469 -12.44 16.54 13.74
C GLY A 469 -12.12 17.47 12.58
N GLU A 470 -12.54 18.74 12.65
CA GLU A 470 -12.14 19.76 11.68
C GLU A 470 -10.62 19.96 11.60
N ARG A 471 -9.94 20.04 12.76
CA ARG A 471 -8.47 20.18 12.82
C ARG A 471 -7.80 18.96 12.18
N LEU A 472 -8.32 17.76 12.44
CA LEU A 472 -7.82 16.53 11.84
C LEU A 472 -8.04 16.49 10.33
N ILE A 473 -9.18 16.98 9.83
CA ILE A 473 -9.43 17.17 8.39
C ILE A 473 -8.44 18.17 7.79
N ARG A 474 -8.14 19.29 8.46
CA ARG A 474 -7.16 20.30 7.99
C ARG A 474 -5.73 19.73 7.94
N LEU A 475 -5.27 19.06 8.99
CA LEU A 475 -4.00 18.32 9.01
C LEU A 475 -3.94 17.32 7.86
N CYS A 476 -4.98 16.50 7.68
CA CYS A 476 -5.02 15.53 6.59
C CYS A 476 -5.03 16.18 5.20
N ARG A 477 -5.55 17.41 5.02
CA ARG A 477 -5.45 18.15 3.76
C ARG A 477 -4.01 18.62 3.51
N ARG A 478 -3.37 19.23 4.51
CA ARG A 478 -1.99 19.74 4.46
C ARG A 478 -1.01 18.62 4.06
N CYS A 479 -1.04 17.49 4.77
CA CYS A 479 -0.23 16.32 4.43
C CYS A 479 -0.60 15.68 3.07
N GLN A 480 -1.83 15.86 2.57
CA GLN A 480 -2.25 15.36 1.24
C GLN A 480 -1.80 16.25 0.08
N GLU A 481 -1.32 17.46 0.33
CA GLU A 481 -0.97 18.43 -0.70
C GLU A 481 0.40 18.10 -1.31
N SER A 482 1.45 18.07 -0.48
CA SER A 482 2.80 17.65 -0.87
C SER A 482 2.83 16.18 -1.33
N LEU A 483 2.18 15.26 -0.61
CA LEU A 483 2.01 13.87 -1.09
C LEU A 483 1.11 13.77 -2.33
N GLY A 484 0.29 14.78 -2.60
CA GLY A 484 -0.46 14.96 -3.83
C GLY A 484 0.51 15.14 -4.99
N GLN A 485 1.17 16.29 -4.98
CA GLN A 485 2.13 16.77 -5.96
C GLN A 485 3.27 15.77 -6.21
N MET A 486 3.80 15.14 -5.16
CA MET A 486 4.81 14.08 -5.27
C MET A 486 4.36 12.95 -6.20
N HIS A 487 3.21 12.35 -5.92
CA HIS A 487 2.72 11.19 -6.68
C HIS A 487 2.24 11.58 -8.08
N ASP A 488 1.63 12.75 -8.23
CA ASP A 488 1.09 13.17 -9.53
C ASP A 488 2.25 13.50 -10.50
N ASN A 489 3.37 14.08 -9.99
CA ASN A 489 4.65 14.15 -10.72
C ASN A 489 5.26 12.76 -11.02
N ALA A 490 5.21 11.81 -10.08
CA ALA A 490 5.68 10.45 -10.34
C ALA A 490 4.91 9.82 -11.52
N VAL A 491 3.58 9.96 -11.56
CA VAL A 491 2.73 9.48 -12.67
C VAL A 491 3.07 10.20 -13.99
N ALA A 492 3.40 11.51 -13.95
CA ALA A 492 3.85 12.27 -15.11
C ALA A 492 5.16 11.72 -15.70
N ALA A 493 6.22 11.61 -14.88
CA ALA A 493 7.51 11.02 -15.29
C ALA A 493 7.35 9.59 -15.85
N ALA A 494 6.52 8.76 -15.20
CA ALA A 494 6.25 7.41 -15.68
C ALA A 494 5.55 7.38 -17.05
N THR A 495 4.75 8.39 -17.35
CA THR A 495 4.01 8.48 -18.61
C THR A 495 4.90 8.96 -19.75
N ALA A 496 5.78 9.93 -19.50
CA ALA A 496 6.80 10.37 -20.45
C ALA A 496 7.72 9.22 -20.88
N LEU A 497 8.29 8.48 -19.92
CA LEU A 497 9.19 7.36 -20.20
C LEU A 497 8.48 6.19 -20.93
N ARG A 498 7.21 5.90 -20.59
CA ARG A 498 6.39 4.92 -21.34
C ARG A 498 6.03 5.37 -22.75
N HIS A 499 5.95 6.67 -23.01
CA HIS A 499 5.70 7.20 -24.35
C HIS A 499 6.95 7.03 -25.21
N LEU A 500 8.11 7.43 -24.70
CA LEU A 500 9.42 7.24 -25.33
C LEU A 500 9.67 5.77 -25.71
N GLN A 501 9.41 4.83 -24.79
CA GLN A 501 9.51 3.38 -25.03
C GLN A 501 8.60 2.83 -26.16
N ARG A 502 7.58 3.60 -26.58
CA ARG A 502 6.66 3.23 -27.67
C ARG A 502 6.99 3.93 -29.00
N MET A 503 7.94 4.86 -29.00
CA MET A 503 8.39 5.52 -30.22
C MET A 503 9.28 4.56 -31.04
N PRO A 504 9.28 4.62 -32.38
CA PRO A 504 10.18 3.81 -33.20
C PRO A 504 11.65 4.07 -32.84
N GLU A 505 12.50 3.05 -32.88
CA GLU A 505 13.92 3.09 -32.46
C GLU A 505 14.71 4.25 -33.13
N ALA A 506 14.39 4.55 -34.39
CA ALA A 506 14.96 5.66 -35.15
C ALA A 506 14.61 7.08 -34.62
N ARG A 507 13.66 7.20 -33.69
CA ARG A 507 13.32 8.45 -32.96
C ARG A 507 13.67 8.38 -31.47
N GLN A 508 14.14 7.24 -30.96
CA GLN A 508 14.66 7.12 -29.59
C GLN A 508 16.08 7.71 -29.46
N HIS A 509 16.71 8.08 -30.58
CA HIS A 509 18.07 8.60 -30.68
C HIS A 509 18.12 10.02 -31.30
N THR A 510 17.05 10.81 -31.13
CA THR A 510 16.90 12.16 -31.73
C THR A 510 16.36 13.16 -30.69
N GLU A 511 16.29 14.44 -31.07
CA GLU A 511 15.74 15.55 -30.26
C GLU A 511 14.32 15.28 -29.69
N ASP A 512 13.56 14.36 -30.31
CA ASP A 512 12.28 13.85 -29.78
C ASP A 512 12.46 13.21 -28.39
N ALA A 513 13.52 12.42 -28.20
CA ALA A 513 13.82 11.69 -26.98
C ALA A 513 14.32 12.64 -25.88
N ASP A 514 15.24 13.54 -26.22
CA ASP A 514 15.83 14.50 -25.27
C ASP A 514 14.77 15.34 -24.57
N GLY A 515 13.78 15.87 -25.31
CA GLY A 515 12.69 16.66 -24.76
C GLY A 515 11.69 15.88 -23.89
N LEU A 516 11.59 14.56 -24.07
CA LEU A 516 10.82 13.67 -23.18
C LEU A 516 11.62 13.27 -21.93
N GLU A 517 12.92 13.08 -22.07
CA GLU A 517 13.82 12.81 -20.96
C GLU A 517 14.00 14.03 -20.04
N GLU A 518 14.14 15.24 -20.58
CA GLU A 518 14.23 16.48 -19.78
C GLU A 518 12.96 16.67 -18.92
N TYR A 519 11.78 16.52 -19.52
CA TYR A 519 10.50 16.57 -18.82
C TYR A 519 10.37 15.47 -17.75
N ALA A 520 10.78 14.23 -18.07
CA ALA A 520 10.78 13.14 -17.10
C ALA A 520 11.71 13.41 -15.91
N ARG A 521 12.92 13.93 -16.16
CA ARG A 521 13.89 14.31 -15.11
C ARG A 521 13.33 15.43 -14.23
N TRP A 522 12.76 16.49 -14.82
CA TRP A 522 12.09 17.56 -14.07
C TRP A 522 11.00 17.01 -13.14
N CYS A 523 10.11 16.15 -13.64
CA CYS A 523 9.10 15.51 -12.80
C CYS A 523 9.69 14.62 -11.69
N GLU A 524 10.85 13.97 -11.90
CA GLU A 524 11.53 13.22 -10.84
C GLU A 524 12.14 14.14 -9.75
N ASP A 525 12.62 15.33 -10.12
CA ASP A 525 13.11 16.36 -9.18
C ASP A 525 11.97 17.05 -8.40
N GLU A 526 10.87 17.40 -9.08
CA GLU A 526 9.64 17.90 -8.43
C GLU A 526 9.11 16.87 -7.42
N MET A 527 8.98 15.60 -7.84
CA MET A 527 8.59 14.48 -6.99
C MET A 527 9.46 14.40 -5.73
N HIS A 528 10.78 14.47 -5.88
CA HIS A 528 11.71 14.44 -4.76
C HIS A 528 11.52 15.63 -3.81
N ARG A 529 11.37 16.85 -4.34
CA ARG A 529 11.20 18.06 -3.53
C ARG A 529 9.92 18.01 -2.70
N HIS A 530 8.81 17.57 -3.30
CA HIS A 530 7.53 17.41 -2.59
C HIS A 530 7.57 16.26 -1.55
N ALA A 531 8.31 15.17 -1.82
CA ALA A 531 8.55 14.12 -0.83
C ALA A 531 9.33 14.65 0.38
N MET A 532 10.44 15.38 0.17
CA MET A 532 11.23 15.94 1.26
C MET A 532 10.47 17.00 2.06
N ALA A 533 9.71 17.88 1.39
CA ALA A 533 8.88 18.88 2.06
C ALA A 533 7.82 18.23 2.99
N PHE A 534 7.17 17.15 2.52
CA PHE A 534 6.27 16.37 3.39
C PHE A 534 7.00 15.76 4.59
N LEU A 535 8.14 15.11 4.36
CA LEU A 535 8.89 14.41 5.40
C LEU A 535 9.35 15.34 6.52
N THR A 536 9.82 16.55 6.17
CA THR A 536 10.19 17.58 7.16
C THR A 536 8.99 18.01 8.01
N GLU A 537 7.90 18.48 7.40
CA GLU A 537 6.71 18.95 8.14
C GLU A 537 6.10 17.84 9.02
N TRP A 538 6.08 16.61 8.49
CA TRP A 538 5.56 15.43 9.18
C TRP A 538 6.37 15.09 10.43
N THR A 539 7.70 15.09 10.31
CA THR A 539 8.64 14.75 11.39
C THR A 539 8.68 15.85 12.47
N GLU A 540 8.66 17.12 12.06
CA GLU A 540 8.71 18.27 12.97
C GLU A 540 7.42 18.49 13.76
N SER A 541 6.25 18.25 13.15
CA SER A 541 4.97 18.62 13.78
C SER A 541 3.77 17.76 13.42
N GLY A 542 3.63 17.31 12.17
CA GLY A 542 2.40 16.67 11.66
C GLY A 542 2.03 15.39 12.42
N ARG A 543 3.04 14.56 12.73
CA ARG A 543 2.91 13.32 13.50
C ARG A 543 2.33 13.54 14.89
N ASP A 544 2.86 14.52 15.61
CA ASP A 544 2.45 14.82 16.98
C ASP A 544 1.16 15.66 17.03
N GLU A 545 0.86 16.44 15.99
CA GLU A 545 -0.48 17.00 15.78
C GLU A 545 -1.53 15.87 15.63
N LEU A 546 -1.28 14.86 14.78
CA LEU A 546 -2.16 13.69 14.62
C LEU A 546 -2.37 12.97 15.96
N CYS A 547 -1.29 12.58 16.64
CA CYS A 547 -1.37 11.83 17.90
C CYS A 547 -2.05 12.61 19.05
N ARG A 548 -2.10 13.95 18.99
CA ARG A 548 -2.85 14.78 19.94
C ARG A 548 -4.31 14.98 19.54
N LEU A 549 -4.65 14.95 18.25
CA LEU A 549 -6.02 15.04 17.76
C LEU A 549 -6.76 13.70 17.86
N ALA A 550 -6.09 12.59 17.55
CA ALA A 550 -6.65 11.24 17.64
C ALA A 550 -7.11 10.90 19.07
N ARG A 551 -6.23 11.07 20.08
CA ARG A 551 -6.55 10.88 21.51
C ARG A 551 -7.73 11.72 22.00
N LYS A 552 -8.02 12.87 21.38
CA LYS A 552 -9.16 13.76 21.70
C LYS A 552 -10.47 13.39 21.00
N LEU A 553 -10.41 12.53 19.98
CA LEU A 553 -11.56 12.01 19.24
C LEU A 553 -11.89 10.56 19.64
N SER A 554 -10.91 9.84 20.18
CA SER A 554 -11.01 8.48 20.68
C SER A 554 -9.95 8.28 21.78
N PRO A 555 -10.34 8.08 23.05
CA PRO A 555 -9.38 8.01 24.15
C PRO A 555 -8.32 6.90 24.03
N SER A 556 -8.59 5.82 23.28
CA SER A 556 -7.63 4.74 23.01
C SER A 556 -6.77 4.97 21.76
N ALA A 557 -7.08 5.98 20.94
CA ALA A 557 -6.40 6.20 19.67
C ALA A 557 -5.04 6.86 19.86
N GLY A 558 -3.97 6.09 19.68
CA GLY A 558 -2.60 6.54 19.92
C GLY A 558 -2.04 6.15 21.29
N ASP A 559 -2.76 5.30 22.05
CA ASP A 559 -2.06 4.37 22.93
C ASP A 559 -1.17 3.46 22.08
N PRO A 560 0.01 3.03 22.58
CA PRO A 560 0.75 1.96 21.94
C PRO A 560 -0.10 0.67 21.94
N LEU A 561 0.16 -0.21 20.96
CA LEU A 561 -0.38 -1.57 21.01
C LEU A 561 0.00 -2.21 22.37
N PRO A 562 -0.84 -3.08 22.96
CA PRO A 562 -0.61 -3.67 24.29
C PRO A 562 0.63 -4.61 24.39
N LEU A 563 1.47 -4.62 23.36
CA LEU A 563 2.78 -5.27 23.27
C LEU A 563 3.95 -4.31 23.59
N LEU A 564 3.71 -3.02 23.80
CA LEU A 564 4.74 -1.99 23.95
C LEU A 564 4.37 -0.94 25.01
N ARG A 565 4.64 -1.22 26.29
CA ARG A 565 4.84 -0.12 27.26
C ARG A 565 6.25 0.45 27.07
N PRO A 566 6.53 1.69 27.54
CA PRO A 566 7.87 2.28 27.41
C PRO A 566 8.99 1.49 28.12
N ASP A 567 8.62 0.61 29.05
CA ASP A 567 9.52 -0.14 29.93
C ASP A 567 9.81 -1.59 29.46
N ASP A 568 9.31 -2.01 28.28
CA ASP A 568 9.45 -3.35 27.68
C ASP A 568 10.35 -3.39 26.41
#